data_AF-A0A6N4AKZ7-F1
#
_entry.id   AF-A0A6N4AKZ7-F1
#
_cell.length_a   1.000
_cell.length_b   1.000
_cell.length_c   1.000
_cell.angle_alpha   90.00
_cell.angle_beta   90.00
_cell.angle_gamma   90.00
#
_symmetry.space_group_name_H-M   'P 1'
#
loop_
_entity.id
_entity.type
_entity.pdbx_description
1 polymer ?
#
loop_
_entity_poly.entity_id
_entity_poly.type
_entity_poly.pdbx_seq_one_letter_code
_entity_poly.pdbx_strand_id
1 'polypeptide(L)'
;MGRYISKLNLITGSASAQGKSFSRSDSTTFVCVIDSSRYPQTAEHIRTAQNMGFPSVLTIDRDNAAERRRASLENVATSQFYDRDEYPCAVFFEGGHGADVVYVQGSDNRGAGSYMRWQMQNMPNGSQIRIRVV
;
A
#
# COMPACT_ATOMS: atom_id res chain seq x y z
N MET A 1 -1.32 17.32 9.19
CA MET A 1 -1.47 16.05 8.45
C MET A 1 -2.87 15.43 8.48
N GLY A 2 -3.59 15.39 9.61
CA GLY A 2 -4.93 14.75 9.68
C GLY A 2 -6.04 15.36 8.80
N ARG A 3 -5.96 16.66 8.45
CA ARG A 3 -6.95 17.36 7.61
C ARG A 3 -6.86 17.05 6.11
N TYR A 4 -5.76 16.47 5.62
CA TYR A 4 -5.60 16.14 4.20
C TYR A 4 -6.22 14.77 3.87
N ILE A 5 -6.05 13.79 4.78
CA ILE A 5 -6.64 12.45 4.65
C ILE A 5 -8.16 12.53 4.73
N SER A 6 -8.73 13.36 5.62
CA SER A 6 -10.18 13.56 5.69
C SER A 6 -10.75 14.23 4.42
N LYS A 7 -10.03 15.18 3.82
CA LYS A 7 -10.44 15.80 2.55
C LYS A 7 -10.41 14.82 1.38
N LEU A 8 -9.41 13.94 1.29
CA LEU A 8 -9.36 12.91 0.24
C LEU A 8 -10.52 11.91 0.36
N ASN A 9 -10.92 11.56 1.59
CA ASN A 9 -12.08 10.70 1.82
C ASN A 9 -13.42 11.41 1.54
N LEU A 10 -13.50 12.74 1.72
CA LEU A 10 -14.71 13.54 1.47
C LEU A 10 -14.95 13.84 -0.02
N ILE A 11 -13.89 14.00 -0.83
CA ILE A 11 -14.00 14.33 -2.26
C ILE A 11 -14.64 13.18 -3.06
N THR A 12 -14.55 11.94 -2.58
CA THR A 12 -15.28 10.79 -3.15
C THR A 12 -16.81 10.90 -2.93
N GLY A 13 -17.28 11.81 -2.08
CA GLY A 13 -18.68 11.93 -1.66
C GLY A 13 -19.49 13.07 -2.28
N SER A 14 -18.97 13.89 -3.20
CA SER A 14 -19.79 14.94 -3.82
C SER A 14 -19.41 15.27 -5.27
N ALA A 15 -20.11 14.64 -6.23
CA ALA A 15 -20.32 15.22 -7.57
C ALA A 15 -21.58 14.65 -8.24
N SER A 16 -22.62 15.49 -8.24
CA SER A 16 -23.72 15.69 -9.22
C SER A 16 -24.57 14.52 -9.73
N ALA A 17 -25.88 14.71 -9.58
CA ALA A 17 -26.97 13.97 -10.19
C ALA A 17 -26.96 14.00 -11.74
N GLN A 18 -27.07 12.82 -12.37
CA GLN A 18 -27.97 12.53 -13.50
C GLN A 18 -27.88 11.06 -13.97
N GLY A 19 -29.04 10.40 -13.96
CA GLY A 19 -29.48 9.18 -14.66
C GLY A 19 -28.46 8.17 -15.21
N LYS A 20 -28.29 7.05 -14.49
CA LYS A 20 -28.42 5.65 -14.97
C LYS A 20 -28.14 4.72 -13.79
N SER A 21 -29.08 3.84 -13.47
CA SER A 21 -28.97 2.86 -12.38
C SER A 21 -27.94 1.79 -12.72
N PHE A 22 -26.68 2.07 -12.42
CA PHE A 22 -25.67 1.05 -12.19
C PHE A 22 -25.70 0.76 -10.69
N SER A 23 -25.92 -0.49 -10.29
CA SER A 23 -25.72 -0.92 -8.91
C SER A 23 -24.23 -0.77 -8.58
N ARG A 24 -23.82 0.44 -8.19
CA ARG A 24 -22.52 0.69 -7.58
C ARG A 24 -22.55 -0.08 -6.26
N SER A 25 -21.88 -1.23 -6.22
CA SER A 25 -21.37 -1.71 -4.96
C SER A 25 -20.50 -0.57 -4.42
N ASP A 26 -20.90 0.05 -3.30
CA ASP A 26 -20.13 1.09 -2.61
C ASP A 26 -18.86 0.47 -2.03
N SER A 27 -17.92 0.06 -2.88
CA SER A 27 -16.59 -0.36 -2.46
C SER A 27 -15.80 0.89 -2.10
N THR A 28 -15.97 1.33 -0.86
CA THR A 28 -15.19 2.43 -0.27
C THR A 28 -13.71 2.09 -0.37
N THR A 29 -13.00 2.77 -1.28
CA THR A 29 -11.55 2.62 -1.44
C THR A 29 -10.86 3.69 -0.62
N PHE A 30 -10.10 3.28 0.40
CA PHE A 30 -9.32 4.21 1.22
C PHE A 30 -8.02 4.59 0.51
N VAL A 31 -7.44 5.74 0.85
CA VAL A 31 -6.13 6.15 0.32
C VAL A 31 -5.09 6.04 1.43
N CYS A 32 -4.02 5.30 1.18
CA CYS A 32 -2.83 5.25 2.03
C CYS A 32 -1.71 6.00 1.33
N VAL A 33 -1.14 6.98 2.03
CA VAL A 33 -0.17 7.91 1.47
C VAL A 33 1.25 7.52 1.91
N ILE A 34 2.20 7.61 0.98
CA ILE A 34 3.64 7.57 1.26
C ILE A 34 4.24 8.93 0.92
N ASP A 35 4.81 9.58 1.92
CA ASP A 35 5.48 10.87 1.78
C ASP A 35 6.90 10.65 1.26
N SER A 36 7.13 11.00 0.00
CA SER A 36 8.42 10.82 -0.68
C SER A 36 9.53 11.71 -0.14
N SER A 37 9.20 12.80 0.56
CA SER A 37 10.18 13.62 1.26
C SER A 37 10.71 12.94 2.54
N ARG A 38 9.87 12.09 3.16
CA ARG A 38 10.21 11.38 4.40
C ARG A 38 10.76 9.99 4.17
N TYR A 39 10.27 9.30 3.15
CA TYR A 39 10.63 7.91 2.82
C TYR A 39 10.99 7.79 1.33
N PRO A 40 12.04 8.50 0.87
CA PRO A 40 12.36 8.61 -0.56
C PRO A 40 12.63 7.27 -1.24
N GLN A 41 13.30 6.32 -0.59
CA GLN A 41 13.64 5.04 -1.22
C GLN A 41 12.41 4.12 -1.33
N THR A 42 11.61 4.01 -0.26
CA THR A 42 10.36 3.26 -0.30
C THR A 42 9.38 3.87 -1.32
N ALA A 43 9.29 5.20 -1.37
CA ALA A 43 8.48 5.90 -2.36
C ALA A 43 8.88 5.58 -3.80
N GLU A 44 10.19 5.50 -4.08
CA GLU A 44 10.70 5.16 -5.41
C GLU A 44 10.42 3.70 -5.79
N HIS A 45 10.58 2.77 -4.84
CA HIS A 45 10.23 1.38 -5.05
C HIS A 45 8.74 1.23 -5.42
N ILE A 46 7.84 1.88 -4.67
CA ILE A 46 6.40 1.86 -4.96
C ILE A 46 6.09 2.42 -6.35
N ARG A 47 6.68 3.56 -6.73
CA ARG A 47 6.49 4.15 -8.07
C ARG A 47 6.97 3.20 -9.16
N THR A 48 8.15 2.62 -8.98
CA THR A 48 8.76 1.70 -9.95
C THR A 48 7.91 0.45 -10.12
N ALA A 49 7.50 -0.19 -9.02
CA ALA A 49 6.62 -1.35 -9.05
C ALA A 49 5.29 -1.04 -9.75
N GLN A 50 4.64 0.09 -9.41
CA GLN A 50 3.39 0.48 -10.10
C GLN A 50 3.61 0.72 -11.60
N ASN A 51 4.74 1.30 -12.00
CA ASN A 51 5.09 1.48 -13.42
C ASN A 51 5.39 0.16 -14.13
N MET A 52 5.86 -0.87 -13.41
CA MET A 52 6.03 -2.23 -13.91
C MET A 52 4.70 -3.02 -14.03
N GLY A 53 3.58 -2.41 -13.64
CA GLY A 53 2.25 -3.01 -13.75
C GLY A 53 1.71 -3.62 -12.47
N PHE A 54 2.42 -3.50 -11.35
CA PHE A 54 1.88 -3.91 -10.05
C PHE A 54 0.68 -3.04 -9.65
N PRO A 55 -0.33 -3.63 -8.97
CA PRO A 55 -1.56 -2.92 -8.65
C PRO A 55 -1.32 -1.74 -7.70
N SER A 56 -2.00 -0.62 -7.98
CA SER A 56 -2.03 0.55 -7.08
C SER A 56 -3.17 0.49 -6.07
N VAL A 57 -4.15 -0.39 -6.28
CA VAL A 57 -5.26 -0.68 -5.37
C VAL A 57 -5.08 -2.10 -4.87
N LEU A 58 -5.05 -2.26 -3.56
CA LEU A 58 -4.68 -3.48 -2.85
C LEU A 58 -5.75 -3.82 -1.81
N THR A 59 -5.88 -5.10 -1.50
CA THR A 59 -6.87 -5.60 -0.55
C THR A 59 -6.19 -5.95 0.76
N ILE A 60 -6.64 -5.38 1.88
CA ILE A 60 -6.03 -5.70 3.17
C ILE A 60 -6.34 -7.16 3.54
N ASP A 61 -5.31 -7.93 3.80
CA ASP A 61 -5.42 -9.27 4.37
C ASP A 61 -4.24 -9.47 5.34
N ARG A 62 -4.51 -9.31 6.63
CA ARG A 62 -3.45 -9.37 7.65
C ARG A 62 -3.12 -10.79 8.08
N ASP A 63 -4.06 -11.71 7.91
CA ASP A 63 -3.99 -13.04 8.53
C ASP A 63 -2.92 -13.90 7.82
N ASN A 64 -2.74 -13.70 6.51
CA ASN A 64 -1.77 -14.44 5.70
C ASN A 64 -0.43 -13.69 5.48
N ALA A 65 -0.17 -12.62 6.24
CA ALA A 65 1.00 -11.77 6.01
C ALA A 65 2.35 -12.47 6.24
N ALA A 66 2.42 -13.36 7.23
CA ALA A 66 3.65 -14.11 7.50
C ALA A 66 3.98 -15.11 6.38
N GLU A 67 2.96 -15.71 5.77
CA GLU A 67 3.13 -16.63 4.66
C GLU A 67 3.58 -15.90 3.39
N ARG A 68 2.89 -14.80 3.04
CA ARG A 68 3.28 -13.97 1.90
C ARG A 68 4.71 -13.45 2.03
N ARG A 69 5.11 -12.96 3.21
CA ARG A 69 6.49 -12.49 3.44
C ARG A 69 7.54 -13.59 3.24
N ARG A 70 7.20 -14.85 3.54
CA ARG A 70 8.10 -15.97 3.26
C ARG A 70 8.19 -16.22 1.75
N ALA A 71 7.05 -16.18 1.06
CA ALA A 71 6.94 -16.44 -0.36
C ALA A 71 7.64 -15.38 -1.24
N SER A 72 7.50 -14.10 -0.91
CA SER A 72 8.18 -12.99 -1.59
C SER A 72 9.71 -13.04 -1.40
N LEU A 73 10.17 -13.48 -0.23
CA LEU A 73 11.59 -13.39 0.15
C LEU A 73 12.38 -14.70 0.00
N GLU A 74 11.75 -15.76 -0.48
CA GLU A 74 12.33 -17.12 -0.53
C GLU A 74 13.71 -17.16 -1.20
N ASN A 75 13.89 -16.44 -2.30
CA ASN A 75 15.11 -16.42 -3.10
C ASN A 75 15.87 -15.09 -3.04
N VAL A 76 15.54 -14.24 -2.07
CA VAL A 76 16.19 -12.93 -1.89
C VAL A 76 17.15 -13.01 -0.71
N ALA A 77 18.45 -12.85 -0.97
CA ALA A 77 19.47 -12.92 0.06
C ALA A 77 19.21 -11.93 1.21
N THR A 78 19.56 -12.30 2.44
CA THR A 78 19.50 -11.35 3.55
C THR A 78 20.64 -10.34 3.45
N SER A 79 20.42 -9.13 3.94
CA SER A 79 21.44 -8.09 4.03
C SER A 79 21.59 -7.65 5.48
N GLN A 80 22.83 -7.34 5.88
CA GLN A 80 23.11 -6.75 7.19
C GLN A 80 22.79 -5.26 7.26
N PHE A 81 22.75 -4.59 6.11
CA PHE A 81 22.65 -3.13 6.02
C PHE A 81 21.28 -2.65 5.50
N TYR A 82 20.60 -3.50 4.73
CA TYR A 82 19.36 -3.15 4.05
C TYR A 82 18.23 -4.08 4.46
N ASP A 83 17.04 -3.52 4.57
CA ASP A 83 15.82 -4.30 4.65
C ASP A 83 15.37 -4.68 3.23
N ARG A 84 14.72 -5.83 3.10
CA ARG A 84 14.06 -6.25 1.85
C ARG A 84 12.65 -5.68 1.86
N ASP A 85 12.44 -4.63 1.09
CA ASP A 85 11.11 -4.04 0.89
C ASP A 85 10.36 -4.78 -0.21
N GLU A 86 9.04 -4.89 -0.08
CA GLU A 86 8.19 -5.71 -0.95
C GLU A 86 7.03 -4.89 -1.49
N TYR A 87 6.79 -4.96 -2.80
CA TYR A 87 5.58 -4.42 -3.41
C TYR A 87 4.91 -5.43 -4.37
N PRO A 88 3.65 -5.84 -4.11
CA PRO A 88 2.80 -5.43 -2.99
C PRO A 88 3.26 -6.01 -1.65
N CYS A 89 3.11 -5.22 -0.58
CA CYS A 89 3.53 -5.64 0.76
C CYS A 89 2.73 -6.86 1.23
N ALA A 90 3.34 -7.71 2.08
CA ALA A 90 2.71 -8.93 2.56
C ALA A 90 1.38 -8.75 3.34
N VAL A 91 1.08 -7.55 3.85
CA VAL A 91 -0.21 -7.25 4.51
C VAL A 91 -1.39 -7.12 3.53
N PHE A 92 -1.12 -7.17 2.22
CA PHE A 92 -2.11 -7.12 1.17
C PHE A 92 -2.29 -8.50 0.53
N PHE A 93 -3.50 -8.80 0.09
CA PHE A 93 -3.84 -10.04 -0.59
C PHE A 93 -2.95 -10.31 -1.81
N GLU A 94 -2.66 -9.25 -2.56
CA GLU A 94 -1.87 -9.26 -3.80
C GLU A 94 -0.35 -9.39 -3.55
N GLY A 95 0.10 -9.39 -2.30
CA GLY A 95 1.51 -9.59 -1.97
C GLY A 95 1.94 -11.06 -2.01
N GLY A 96 3.21 -11.31 -1.69
CA GLY A 96 3.78 -12.66 -1.64
C GLY A 96 4.45 -13.06 -2.96
N HIS A 97 4.07 -14.21 -3.53
CA HIS A 97 4.69 -14.70 -4.76
C HIS A 97 4.58 -13.67 -5.88
N GLY A 98 5.72 -13.37 -6.51
CA GLY A 98 5.79 -12.41 -7.62
C GLY A 98 5.83 -10.95 -7.19
N ALA A 99 5.83 -10.63 -5.89
CA ALA A 99 6.08 -9.27 -5.43
C ALA A 99 7.47 -8.79 -5.87
N ASP A 100 7.56 -7.51 -6.26
CA ASP A 100 8.83 -6.85 -6.49
C ASP A 100 9.55 -6.66 -5.16
N VAL A 101 10.84 -7.00 -5.12
CA VAL A 101 11.63 -6.93 -3.89
C VAL A 101 12.92 -6.18 -4.16
N VAL A 102 13.14 -5.09 -3.42
CA VAL A 102 14.35 -4.29 -3.51
C VAL A 102 14.96 -4.05 -2.13
N TYR A 103 16.27 -3.82 -2.09
CA TYR A 103 16.96 -3.45 -0.87
C TYR A 103 16.76 -1.96 -0.58
N VAL A 104 16.23 -1.65 0.60
CA VAL A 104 15.95 -0.29 1.07
C VAL A 104 16.65 -0.07 2.41
N GLN A 105 17.11 1.16 2.66
CA GLN A 105 17.69 1.54 3.95
C GLN A 105 16.68 1.26 5.07
N GLY A 106 17.12 0.56 6.12
CA GLY A 106 16.18 0.08 7.14
C GLY A 106 15.40 1.17 7.88
N SER A 107 15.99 2.35 8.07
CA SER A 107 15.27 3.49 8.67
C SER A 107 14.16 4.05 7.77
N ASP A 108 14.38 4.07 6.45
CA ASP A 108 13.40 4.50 5.45
C ASP A 108 12.25 3.48 5.40
N ASN A 109 12.56 2.20 5.18
CA ASN A 109 11.58 1.12 5.06
C ASN A 109 10.71 0.96 6.33
N ARG A 110 11.35 0.83 7.50
CA ARG A 110 10.60 0.65 8.78
C ARG A 110 9.76 1.87 9.13
N GLY A 111 10.24 3.06 8.77
CA GLY A 111 9.50 4.31 8.90
C GLY A 111 8.26 4.33 8.03
N ALA A 112 8.39 3.99 6.75
CA ALA A 112 7.29 3.90 5.79
C ALA A 112 6.26 2.83 6.21
N GLY A 113 6.72 1.63 6.57
CA GLY A 113 5.86 0.55 7.04
C GLY A 113 5.07 0.90 8.30
N SER A 114 5.70 1.58 9.27
CA SER A 114 5.02 2.08 10.47
C SER A 114 3.97 3.13 10.14
N TYR A 115 4.27 4.04 9.20
CA TYR A 115 3.35 5.07 8.74
C TYR A 115 2.15 4.51 7.98
N MET A 116 2.36 3.53 7.10
CA MET A 116 1.28 2.80 6.43
C MET A 116 0.41 2.07 7.45
N ARG A 117 1.02 1.31 8.37
CA ARG A 117 0.28 0.58 9.41
C ARG A 117 -0.61 1.50 10.24
N TRP A 118 -0.10 2.68 10.63
CA TRP A 118 -0.87 3.68 11.38
C TRP A 118 -2.09 4.19 10.57
N GLN A 119 -1.92 4.49 9.28
CA GLN A 119 -3.02 4.91 8.42
C GLN A 119 -4.10 3.82 8.29
N MET A 120 -3.68 2.55 8.25
CA MET A 120 -4.57 1.40 8.05
C MET A 120 -5.13 0.81 9.36
N GLN A 121 -4.80 1.37 10.52
CA GLN A 121 -5.05 0.70 11.82
C GLN A 121 -6.52 0.37 12.10
N ASN A 122 -7.45 1.19 11.60
CA ASN A 122 -8.90 1.05 11.82
C ASN A 122 -9.64 0.47 10.61
N MET A 123 -8.90 -0.03 9.60
CA MET A 123 -9.49 -0.60 8.38
C MET A 123 -9.58 -2.12 8.52
N PRO A 124 -10.76 -2.74 8.39
CA PRO A 124 -10.91 -4.19 8.51
C PRO A 124 -10.23 -4.94 7.35
N ASN A 125 -9.92 -6.23 7.55
CA ASN A 125 -9.52 -7.11 6.45
C ASN A 125 -10.62 -7.12 5.37
N GLY A 126 -10.23 -7.23 4.10
CA GLY A 126 -11.10 -7.08 2.93
C GLY A 126 -11.27 -5.64 2.44
N SER A 127 -10.81 -4.63 3.19
CA SER A 127 -10.85 -3.24 2.73
C SER A 127 -9.95 -3.02 1.50
N GLN A 128 -10.46 -2.26 0.53
CA GLN A 128 -9.69 -1.80 -0.63
C GLN A 128 -8.90 -0.54 -0.27
N ILE A 129 -7.60 -0.53 -0.53
CA ILE A 129 -6.70 0.60 -0.30
C ILE A 129 -5.96 0.95 -1.58
N ARG A 130 -5.97 2.24 -1.93
CA ARG A 130 -5.10 2.79 -2.96
C ARG A 130 -3.82 3.37 -2.35
N ILE A 131 -2.67 2.84 -2.73
CA ILE A 131 -1.37 3.42 -2.36
C ILE A 131 -1.06 4.60 -3.27
N ARG A 132 -0.75 5.75 -2.66
CA ARG A 132 -0.32 6.96 -3.38
C ARG A 132 0.95 7.53 -2.78
N VAL A 133 1.92 7.79 -3.64
CA VAL A 133 3.12 8.52 -3.27
C VAL A 133 2.86 10.02 -3.46
N VAL A 134 3.24 10.84 -2.47
CA VAL A 134 3.08 12.31 -2.48
C VAL A 134 4.40 13.04 -2.23
#